data_AF-A0A2N5Z2X4-F1
#
_entry.id   AF-A0A2N5Z2X4-F1
#
_cell.length_a   1.000
_cell.length_b   1.000
_cell.length_c   1.000
_cell.angle_alpha   90.00
_cell.angle_beta   90.00
_cell.angle_gamma   90.00
#
_symmetry.space_group_name_H-M   'P 1'
#
loop_
_entity.id
_entity.type
_entity.pdbx_description
1 polymer ?
#
loop_
_entity_poly.entity_id
_entity_poly.type
_entity_poly.pdbx_seq_one_letter_code
_entity_poly.pdbx_strand_id
1 'polypeptide(L)'
;VAKIEEATSGTLAFLANPKYNKYLYTTEASIVLINKDFELEQKVSLTLIKVDNAYESFAKLLELAEQARPVKQGISELAFIEE
;
A
#
# COMPACT_ATOMS: atom_id res chain seq x y z
N VAL A 1 -0.34 -5.78 0.19
CA VAL A 1 0.37 -4.62 0.78
C VAL A 1 0.78 -5.02 2.20
N ALA A 2 2.01 -4.72 2.60
CA ALA A 2 2.52 -5.06 3.93
C ALA A 2 3.16 -3.85 4.62
N LYS A 3 3.36 -3.97 5.94
CA LYS A 3 4.23 -3.06 6.70
C LYS A 3 5.67 -3.23 6.20
N ILE A 4 6.43 -2.14 6.15
CA ILE A 4 7.82 -2.15 5.65
C ILE A 4 8.74 -3.14 6.38
N GLU A 5 8.46 -3.41 7.65
CA GLU A 5 9.22 -4.33 8.52
C GLU A 5 9.01 -5.80 8.15
N GLU A 6 7.88 -6.14 7.55
CA GLU A 6 7.45 -7.52 7.24
C GLU A 6 7.32 -7.75 5.72
N ALA A 7 7.70 -6.76 4.92
CA ALA A 7 7.51 -6.79 3.48
C ALA A 7 8.52 -7.70 2.80
N THR A 8 8.02 -8.55 1.91
CA THR A 8 8.79 -9.49 1.10
C THR A 8 8.78 -9.10 -0.38
N SER A 9 9.59 -9.78 -1.18
CA SER A 9 9.63 -9.57 -2.63
C SER A 9 8.23 -9.72 -3.26
N GLY A 10 7.92 -8.86 -4.23
CA GLY A 10 6.59 -8.71 -4.83
C GLY A 10 5.64 -7.79 -4.06
N THR A 11 6.04 -7.31 -2.88
CA THR A 11 5.18 -6.46 -2.05
C THR A 11 5.43 -4.97 -2.30
N LEU A 12 4.33 -4.21 -2.37
CA LEU A 12 4.32 -2.77 -2.19
C LEU A 12 4.18 -2.45 -0.69
N ALA A 13 5.11 -1.64 -0.17
CA ALA A 13 5.08 -1.08 1.18
C ALA A 13 5.08 0.46 1.13
N PHE A 14 4.90 1.11 2.28
CA PHE A 14 4.96 2.57 2.40
C PHE A 14 5.75 2.97 3.66
N LEU A 15 6.38 4.13 3.60
CA LEU A 15 7.12 4.75 4.70
C LEU A 15 6.62 6.19 4.88
N ALA A 16 5.82 6.41 5.93
CA ALA A 16 5.28 7.72 6.28
C ALA A 16 5.78 8.24 7.64
N ASN A 17 6.18 7.34 8.53
CA ASN A 17 6.62 7.71 9.88
C ASN A 17 8.16 7.60 9.97
N PRO A 18 8.87 8.69 10.35
CA PRO A 18 10.32 8.73 10.48
C PRO A 18 10.93 7.61 11.35
N LYS A 19 10.18 7.11 12.33
CA LYS A 19 10.59 5.99 13.20
C LYS A 19 11.03 4.74 12.41
N TYR A 20 10.52 4.57 11.19
CA TYR A 20 10.75 3.38 10.38
C TYR A 20 11.77 3.59 9.25
N ASN A 21 12.42 4.75 9.15
CA ASN A 21 13.36 5.08 8.06
C ASN A 21 14.46 4.03 7.88
N LYS A 22 14.97 3.50 8.99
CA LYS A 22 16.00 2.45 8.98
C LYS A 22 15.60 1.19 8.19
N TYR A 23 14.31 0.86 8.15
CA TYR A 23 13.83 -0.33 7.44
C TYR A 23 13.85 -0.16 5.93
N LEU A 24 13.94 1.07 5.41
CA LEU A 24 14.06 1.31 3.97
C LEU A 24 15.31 0.63 3.38
N TYR A 25 16.35 0.47 4.18
CA TYR A 25 17.64 -0.11 3.75
C TYR A 25 17.73 -1.62 3.99
N THR A 26 16.78 -2.20 4.75
CA THR A 26 16.80 -3.63 5.11
C THR A 26 15.55 -4.38 4.64
N THR A 27 14.54 -3.68 4.12
CA THR A 27 13.28 -4.29 3.65
C THR A 27 13.50 -5.09 2.36
N GLU A 28 12.73 -6.17 2.19
CA GLU A 28 12.69 -6.95 0.95
C GLU A 28 11.52 -6.54 0.04
N ALA A 29 10.83 -5.45 0.36
CA ALA A 29 9.80 -4.88 -0.50
C ALA A 29 10.36 -4.55 -1.90
N SER A 30 9.59 -4.89 -2.95
CA SER A 30 9.97 -4.52 -4.32
C SER A 30 9.77 -3.04 -4.60
N ILE A 31 8.72 -2.45 -4.01
CA ILE A 31 8.36 -1.04 -4.18
C ILE A 31 8.05 -0.43 -2.81
N VAL A 32 8.60 0.76 -2.56
CA VAL A 32 8.27 1.55 -1.35
C VAL A 32 7.80 2.96 -1.74
N LEU A 33 6.62 3.35 -1.23
CA LEU A 33 6.14 4.72 -1.28
C LEU A 33 6.79 5.55 -0.17
N ILE A 34 7.38 6.69 -0.53
CA ILE A 34 8.03 7.62 0.41
C ILE A 34 7.52 9.04 0.16
N ASN A 35 7.57 9.89 1.19
CA ASN A 35 7.30 11.31 0.99
C ASN A 35 8.38 11.95 0.09
N LYS A 36 8.02 12.97 -0.67
CA LYS A 36 8.88 13.63 -1.65
C LYS A 36 10.09 14.30 -1.02
N ASP A 37 9.89 14.86 0.17
CA ASP A 37 10.87 15.49 1.06
C ASP A 37 11.79 14.49 1.77
N PHE A 38 11.54 13.18 1.63
CA PHE A 38 12.42 12.17 2.19
C PHE A 38 13.79 12.16 1.52
N GLU A 39 14.82 12.36 2.33
CA GLU A 39 16.23 12.31 1.93
C GLU A 39 16.81 10.91 2.20
N LEU A 40 17.46 10.35 1.18
CA LEU A 40 18.14 9.06 1.30
C LEU A 40 19.53 9.28 1.90
N GLU A 41 19.80 8.59 2.99
CA GLU A 41 21.10 8.56 3.65
C GLU A 41 22.03 7.54 3.00
N GLN A 42 21.46 6.50 2.38
CA GLN A 42 22.18 5.40 1.77
C GLN A 42 21.55 5.00 0.43
N LYS A 43 22.32 4.31 -0.40
CA LYS A 43 21.82 3.77 -1.66
C LYS A 43 20.83 2.63 -1.37
N VAL A 44 19.69 2.66 -2.04
CA VAL A 44 18.71 1.55 -2.04
C VAL A 44 18.73 0.83 -3.38
N SER A 45 18.40 -0.46 -3.38
CA SER A 45 18.28 -1.29 -4.59
C SER A 45 16.82 -1.44 -5.07
N LEU A 46 15.86 -1.15 -4.20
CA LEU A 46 14.42 -1.26 -4.46
C LEU A 46 13.88 -0.06 -5.25
N THR A 47 12.69 -0.21 -5.82
CA THR A 47 12.03 0.89 -6.55
C THR A 47 11.35 1.84 -5.57
N LEU A 48 11.75 3.11 -5.60
CA LEU A 48 11.13 4.16 -4.79
C LEU A 48 10.14 4.98 -5.61
N ILE A 49 8.96 5.20 -5.05
CA ILE A 49 7.97 6.14 -5.60
C ILE A 49 7.81 7.28 -4.61
N LYS A 50 8.23 8.49 -5.03
CA LYS A 50 8.10 9.71 -4.24
C LYS A 50 6.73 10.34 -4.47
N VAL A 51 6.01 10.60 -3.37
CA VAL A 51 4.67 11.20 -3.35
C VAL A 51 4.61 12.33 -2.34
N ASP A 52 3.63 13.23 -2.45
CA ASP A 52 3.53 14.35 -1.50
C ASP A 52 3.24 13.87 -0.06
N ASN A 53 2.41 12.84 0.09
CA ASN A 53 2.16 12.17 1.37
C ASN A 53 1.96 10.66 1.16
N ALA A 54 2.86 9.85 1.70
CA ALA A 54 2.88 8.39 1.57
C ALA A 54 1.69 7.72 2.28
N TYR A 55 1.24 8.25 3.42
CA TYR A 55 0.10 7.72 4.15
C TYR A 55 -1.20 7.93 3.36
N GLU A 56 -1.43 9.15 2.89
CA GLU A 56 -2.61 9.47 2.07
C GLU A 56 -2.61 8.72 0.74
N SER A 57 -1.45 8.62 0.09
CA SER A 57 -1.32 7.86 -1.16
C SER A 57 -1.63 6.39 -0.96
N PHE A 58 -1.19 5.82 0.16
CA PHE A 58 -1.54 4.44 0.52
C PHE A 58 -3.04 4.27 0.78
N ALA A 59 -3.68 5.20 1.50
CA ALA A 59 -5.13 5.18 1.72
C ALA A 59 -5.91 5.23 0.39
N LYS A 60 -5.51 6.11 -0.55
CA LYS A 60 -6.11 6.19 -1.89
C LYS A 60 -5.95 4.89 -2.68
N LEU A 61 -4.80 4.21 -2.57
CA LEU A 61 -4.60 2.91 -3.21
C LEU A 61 -5.53 1.83 -2.66
N LEU A 62 -5.77 1.82 -1.33
CA LEU A 62 -6.72 0.90 -0.72
C LEU A 62 -8.15 1.18 -1.19
N GLU A 63 -8.52 2.45 -1.29
CA GLU A 63 -9.84 2.86 -1.81
C GLU A 63 -10.04 2.40 -3.26
N LEU A 64 -9.07 2.63 -4.14
CA LEU A 64 -9.11 2.18 -5.52
C LEU A 64 -9.20 0.65 -5.63
N ALA A 65 -8.47 -0.07 -4.77
CA ALA A 65 -8.53 -1.52 -4.73
C ALA A 65 -9.90 -2.03 -4.27
N GLU A 66 -10.55 -1.35 -3.32
CA GLU A 66 -11.91 -1.67 -2.88
C GLU A 66 -12.93 -1.41 -3.98
N GLN A 67 -12.86 -0.26 -4.66
CA GLN A 67 -13.74 0.10 -5.76
C GLN A 67 -13.64 -0.86 -6.95
N ALA A 68 -12.47 -1.46 -7.17
CA ALA A 68 -12.26 -2.48 -8.20
C ALA A 68 -12.89 -3.84 -7.86
N ARG A 69 -13.33 -4.07 -6.61
CA ARG A 69 -13.96 -5.34 -6.24
C ARG A 69 -15.32 -5.48 -6.91
N PRO A 70 -15.65 -6.67 -7.44
CA PRO A 70 -16.98 -6.93 -7.96
C PRO A 70 -18.03 -6.76 -6.85
N VAL A 71 -18.93 -5.82 -7.04
CA VAL A 71 -20.11 -5.68 -6.18
C VAL A 71 -21.15 -6.70 -6.66
N LYS A 72 -21.69 -7.51 -5.74
CA LYS A 72 -22.81 -8.41 -6.08
C LYS A 72 -24.01 -7.56 -6.52
N GLN A 73 -24.57 -7.86 -7.68
CA GLN A 73 -25.73 -7.17 -8.23
C GLN A 73 -26.90 -8.15 -8.40
N GLY A 74 -28.13 -7.68 -8.21
CA GLY A 74 -29.35 -8.47 -8.35
C GLY A 74 -29.81 -9.16 -7.06
N ILE A 75 -30.85 -10.00 -7.21
CA ILE A 75 -31.43 -10.81 -6.13
C ILE A 75 -30.86 -12.22 -6.24
N SER A 76 -30.39 -12.78 -5.12
CA SER A 76 -29.90 -14.16 -5.06
C SER A 76 -31.01 -15.15 -5.44
N GLU A 77 -30.70 -16.23 -6.16
CA GLU A 77 -31.64 -17.33 -6.43
C GLU A 77 -32.17 -18.01 -5.15
N LEU A 78 -31.48 -17.79 -4.02
CA LEU A 78 -31.88 -18.26 -2.69
C LEU A 78 -32.64 -17.20 -1.87
N ALA A 79 -32.98 -16.06 -2.45
CA ALA A 79 -33.73 -15.02 -1.75
C ALA A 79 -35.21 -15.44 -1.62
N PHE A 80 -35.73 -15.39 -0.40
CA PHE A 80 -37.16 -15.48 -0.12
C PHE A 80 -37.67 -14.09 0.22
N ILE A 81 -38.70 -13.62 -0.49
CA ILE A 81 -39.35 -12.32 -0.25
C ILE A 81 -40.79 -12.63 0.13
N GLU A 82 -41.14 -12.33 1.38
CA GLU A 82 -42.51 -12.41 1.90
C GLU A 82 -43.31 -11.17 1.44
N GLU A 83 -44.61 -11.33 1.24
CA GLU A 83 -45.53 -10.28 0.74
C GLU A 83 -45.97 -9.30 1.83
#